data_AF-A0A351WR73-F1
#
_entry.id   AF-A0A351WR73-F1
#
_cell.length_a   1.000
_cell.length_b   1.000
_cell.length_c   1.000
_cell.angle_alpha   90.00
_cell.angle_beta   90.00
_cell.angle_gamma   90.00
#
_symmetry.space_group_name_H-M   'P 1'
#
loop_
_entity.id
_entity.type
_entity.pdbx_description
1 polymer ?
#
loop_
_entity_poly.entity_id
_entity_poly.type
_entity_poly.pdbx_seq_one_letter_code
_entity_poly.pdbx_strand_id
1 'polypeptide(L)'
;MTDQEILECYNEVIRAMQRSVASYKHRAVEVPPGKDQVRYSEQCDQWVPRGDVLRCVIHDEAGRRPVIEIDDREFTLEEFGTMLTTFSGWGMRIVFVPDTDLEKRPVIVVKDPKH
;
A
#
# COMPACT_ATOMS: atom_id res chain seq x y z
N MET A 1 -24.58 -23.96 -28.73
CA MET A 1 -23.26 -23.42 -28.39
C MET A 1 -22.35 -23.56 -29.59
N THR A 2 -22.38 -22.53 -30.42
CA THR A 2 -21.48 -22.36 -31.57
C THR A 2 -20.27 -21.52 -31.14
N ASP A 3 -19.20 -21.57 -31.92
CA ASP A 3 -18.01 -20.75 -31.68
C ASP A 3 -18.35 -19.24 -31.61
N GLN A 4 -19.36 -18.81 -32.36
CA GLN A 4 -19.88 -17.45 -32.34
C GLN A 4 -20.54 -17.09 -31.00
N GLU A 5 -21.36 -17.99 -30.45
CA GLU A 5 -22.02 -17.80 -29.14
C GLU A 5 -20.98 -17.77 -28.00
N ILE A 6 -19.89 -18.53 -28.12
CA ILE A 6 -18.76 -18.52 -27.17
C ILE A 6 -18.03 -17.17 -27.21
N LEU A 7 -17.74 -16.66 -28.40
CA LEU A 7 -17.06 -15.37 -28.57
C LEU A 7 -17.91 -14.20 -28.07
N GLU A 8 -19.22 -14.24 -28.30
CA GLU A 8 -20.15 -13.22 -27.81
C GLU A 8 -20.22 -13.20 -26.28
N CYS A 9 -20.36 -14.37 -25.65
CA CYS A 9 -20.34 -14.51 -24.19
C CYS A 9 -19.02 -13.99 -23.59
N TYR A 10 -17.88 -14.36 -24.18
CA TYR A 10 -16.57 -13.88 -23.74
C TYR A 10 -16.45 -12.35 -23.84
N ASN A 11 -16.88 -11.77 -24.97
CA ASN A 11 -16.85 -10.33 -25.17
C ASN A 11 -17.75 -9.58 -24.17
N GLU A 12 -18.90 -10.15 -23.81
CA GLU A 12 -19.77 -9.59 -22.78
C GLU A 12 -19.13 -9.58 -21.40
N VAL A 13 -18.44 -10.67 -21.01
CA VAL A 13 -17.67 -10.74 -19.76
C VAL A 13 -16.58 -9.69 -19.73
N ILE A 14 -15.79 -9.56 -20.81
CA ILE A 14 -14.72 -8.54 -20.89
C ILE A 14 -15.31 -7.13 -20.78
N ARG A 15 -16.41 -6.83 -21.48
CA ARG A 15 -17.07 -5.52 -21.37
C ARG A 15 -17.60 -5.26 -19.96
N ALA A 16 -18.12 -6.28 -19.27
CA ALA A 16 -18.57 -6.16 -17.89
C ALA A 16 -17.39 -5.90 -16.93
N MET A 17 -16.27 -6.61 -17.10
CA MET A 17 -15.03 -6.38 -16.34
C MET A 17 -14.49 -4.97 -16.59
N GLN A 18 -14.44 -4.52 -17.84
CA GLN A 18 -13.99 -3.17 -18.21
C GLN A 18 -14.87 -2.09 -17.58
N ARG A 19 -16.20 -2.26 -17.57
CA ARG A 19 -17.12 -1.34 -16.88
C ARG A 19 -16.87 -1.32 -15.37
N SER A 20 -16.65 -2.48 -14.75
CA SER A 20 -16.34 -2.59 -13.33
C SER A 20 -15.04 -1.85 -12.98
N VAL A 21 -13.96 -2.12 -13.73
CA VAL A 21 -12.66 -1.43 -13.57
C VAL A 21 -12.79 0.07 -13.79
N ALA A 22 -13.48 0.51 -14.84
CA ALA A 22 -13.66 1.94 -15.14
C ALA A 22 -14.47 2.67 -14.05
N SER A 23 -15.35 1.96 -13.36
CA SER A 23 -16.14 2.50 -12.25
C SER A 23 -15.40 2.49 -10.91
N TYR A 24 -14.31 1.72 -10.80
CA TYR A 24 -13.56 1.59 -9.56
C TYR A 24 -12.77 2.86 -9.27
N LYS A 25 -13.20 3.59 -8.24
CA LYS A 25 -12.43 4.69 -7.66
C LYS A 25 -11.82 4.20 -6.36
N HIS A 26 -10.54 3.86 -6.40
CA HIS A 26 -9.82 3.47 -5.19
C HIS A 26 -9.87 4.60 -4.16
N ARG A 27 -10.22 4.26 -2.92
CA ARG A 27 -10.18 5.15 -1.77
C ARG A 27 -9.28 4.51 -0.73
N ALA A 28 -8.07 5.04 -0.59
CA ALA A 28 -7.15 4.61 0.44
C ALA A 28 -7.74 4.88 1.83
N VAL A 29 -7.73 3.87 2.69
CA VAL A 29 -8.18 3.92 4.07
C VAL A 29 -6.97 4.09 4.98
N GLU A 30 -6.93 5.20 5.70
CA GLU A 30 -5.91 5.47 6.71
C GLU A 30 -6.43 5.09 8.10
N VAL A 31 -5.61 4.37 8.88
CA VAL A 31 -5.93 4.03 10.26
C VAL A 31 -5.82 5.31 11.11
N PRO A 32 -6.83 5.65 11.95
CA PRO A 32 -6.78 6.85 12.79
C PRO A 32 -5.57 6.90 13.73
N PRO A 33 -5.08 8.10 14.09
CA PRO A 33 -4.02 8.26 15.08
C PRO A 33 -4.34 7.55 16.39
N GLY A 34 -3.32 6.99 17.04
CA GLY A 34 -3.46 6.26 18.32
C GLY A 34 -4.08 4.87 18.20
N LYS A 35 -4.27 4.35 16.98
CA LYS A 35 -4.62 2.95 16.73
C LYS A 35 -3.51 2.28 15.93
N ASP A 36 -3.23 1.04 16.28
CA ASP A 36 -2.23 0.22 15.59
C ASP A 36 -2.54 0.16 14.08
N GLN A 37 -1.56 0.55 13.26
CA GLN A 37 -1.57 0.47 11.81
C GLN A 37 -1.29 -0.94 11.30
N VAL A 38 -0.57 -1.76 12.08
CA VAL A 38 -0.25 -3.14 11.72
C VAL A 38 -0.86 -4.13 12.72
N ARG A 39 -1.05 -5.37 12.26
CA ARG A 39 -1.41 -6.49 13.13
C ARG A 39 -0.68 -7.74 12.70
N TYR A 40 -0.43 -8.65 13.63
CA TYR A 40 0.08 -9.96 13.28
C TYR A 40 -1.03 -10.83 12.68
N SER A 41 -0.70 -11.60 11.65
CA SER A 41 -1.62 -12.53 10.98
C SER A 41 -1.06 -13.94 11.09
N GLU A 42 -1.65 -14.76 11.99
CA GLU A 42 -1.26 -16.16 12.19
C GLU A 42 -1.38 -16.99 10.90
N GLN A 43 -2.31 -16.65 10.02
CA GLN A 43 -2.53 -17.37 8.75
C GLN A 43 -1.36 -17.25 7.78
N CYS A 44 -0.63 -16.13 7.83
CA CYS A 44 0.47 -15.83 6.93
C CYS A 44 1.81 -15.73 7.69
N ASP A 45 1.80 -15.99 9.00
CA ASP A 45 2.93 -15.90 9.91
C ASP A 45 3.71 -14.57 9.82
N GLN A 46 3.00 -13.47 9.54
CA GLN A 46 3.61 -12.17 9.27
C GLN A 46 2.77 -11.01 9.81
N TRP A 47 3.42 -9.86 9.98
CA TRP A 47 2.74 -8.60 10.18
C TRP A 47 2.08 -8.13 8.89
N VAL A 48 0.86 -7.61 9.01
CA VAL A 48 0.08 -7.09 7.88
C VAL A 48 -0.48 -5.70 8.18
N PRO A 49 -0.55 -4.81 7.18
CA PRO A 49 -1.20 -3.51 7.32
C PRO A 49 -2.70 -3.66 7.58
N ARG A 50 -3.26 -2.77 8.38
CA ARG A 50 -4.72 -2.67 8.64
C ARG A 50 -5.42 -1.66 7.72
N GLY A 51 -4.66 -0.82 7.03
CA GLY A 51 -5.14 0.16 6.08
C GLY A 51 -4.19 0.29 4.89
N ASP A 52 -4.52 1.20 4.00
CA ASP A 52 -3.80 1.48 2.75
C ASP A 52 -2.70 2.54 2.92
N VAL A 53 -2.64 3.18 4.10
CA VAL A 53 -1.63 4.17 4.48
C VAL A 53 -0.87 3.67 5.70
N LEU A 54 0.46 3.65 5.59
CA LEU A 54 1.40 3.40 6.68
C LEU A 54 2.18 4.68 6.96
N ARG A 55 2.13 5.13 8.20
CA ARG A 55 2.98 6.19 8.75
C ARG A 55 4.16 5.51 9.44
N CYS A 56 5.35 5.69 8.87
CA CYS A 56 6.57 5.04 9.32
C CYS A 56 7.64 6.07 9.64
N VAL A 57 8.47 5.79 10.65
CA VAL A 57 9.76 6.47 10.84
C VAL A 57 10.86 5.59 10.26
N ILE A 58 11.84 6.19 9.58
CA ILE A 58 12.99 5.46 9.03
C ILE A 58 14.20 5.82 9.87
N HIS A 59 14.76 4.83 10.52
CA HIS A 59 16.02 4.93 11.27
C HIS A 59 17.15 4.25 10.50
N ASP A 60 18.38 4.53 10.91
CA ASP A 60 19.57 3.89 10.39
C ASP A 60 20.25 3.07 11.49
N GLU A 61 20.35 1.76 11.27
CA GLU A 61 21.17 0.89 12.10
C GLU A 61 22.60 0.81 11.53
N ALA A 62 23.56 1.28 12.32
CA ALA A 62 24.99 1.22 12.02
C ALA A 62 25.43 1.88 10.69
N GLY A 63 24.65 2.80 10.14
CA GLY A 63 25.06 3.66 9.02
C GLY A 63 24.70 3.15 7.62
N ARG A 64 24.03 1.99 7.51
CA ARG A 64 23.88 1.26 6.23
C ARG A 64 22.61 0.44 6.08
N ARG A 65 21.76 0.32 7.10
CA ARG A 65 20.56 -0.52 7.01
C ARG A 65 19.36 0.23 7.56
N PRO A 66 18.31 0.44 6.74
CA PRO A 66 17.10 1.08 7.22
C PRO A 66 16.38 0.14 8.20
N VAL A 67 15.98 0.69 9.33
CA VAL A 67 15.02 0.10 10.25
C VAL A 67 13.75 0.94 10.16
N ILE A 68 12.62 0.29 9.92
CA ILE A 68 11.33 0.95 9.72
C ILE A 68 10.55 0.83 11.02
N GLU A 69 10.21 1.94 11.66
CA GLU A 69 9.40 1.94 12.85
C GLU A 69 7.93 2.23 12.52
N ILE A 70 7.02 1.37 13.01
CA ILE A 70 5.56 1.52 12.90
C ILE A 70 4.94 1.03 14.22
N ASP A 71 4.04 1.81 14.81
CA ASP A 71 3.36 1.47 16.07
C ASP A 71 4.33 1.11 17.22
N ASP A 72 5.37 1.93 17.41
CA ASP A 72 6.45 1.72 18.39
C ASP A 72 7.19 0.37 18.23
N ARG A 73 7.15 -0.21 17.03
CA ARG A 73 7.84 -1.46 16.68
C ARG A 73 8.78 -1.25 15.52
N GLU A 74 9.99 -1.78 15.67
CA GLU A 74 11.00 -1.78 14.63
C GLU A 74 10.84 -3.00 13.71
N PHE A 75 10.93 -2.76 12.41
CA PHE A 75 10.94 -3.76 11.36
C PHE A 75 12.25 -3.66 10.59
N THR A 76 12.90 -4.81 10.40
CA THR A 76 13.97 -4.91 9.42
C THR A 76 13.44 -4.65 8.02
N LEU A 77 14.32 -4.31 7.09
CA LEU A 77 13.95 -4.16 5.67
C LEU A 77 13.31 -5.43 5.09
N GLU A 78 13.72 -6.61 5.57
CA GLU A 78 13.18 -7.90 5.14
C GLU A 78 11.75 -8.12 5.67
N GLU A 79 11.50 -7.85 6.94
CA GLU A 79 10.15 -7.95 7.52
C GLU A 79 9.19 -6.92 6.90
N PHE A 80 9.65 -5.68 6.73
CA PHE A 80 8.86 -4.65 6.06
C PHE A 80 8.59 -5.01 4.60
N GLY A 81 9.60 -5.50 3.88
CA GLY A 81 9.43 -5.99 2.50
C GLY A 81 8.45 -7.16 2.40
N THR A 82 8.47 -8.07 3.37
CA THR A 82 7.52 -9.18 3.49
C THR A 82 6.10 -8.65 3.73
N MET A 83 5.92 -7.66 4.61
CA MET A 83 4.63 -7.00 4.85
C MET A 83 4.05 -6.37 3.57
N LEU A 84 4.88 -5.75 2.72
CA LEU A 84 4.45 -5.15 1.44
C LEU A 84 3.84 -6.17 0.46
N THR A 85 4.13 -7.46 0.61
CA THR A 85 3.54 -8.52 -0.24
C THR A 85 2.02 -8.62 -0.09
N THR A 86 1.45 -8.07 0.99
CA THR A 86 0.00 -7.91 1.19
C THR A 86 -0.65 -7.13 0.04
N PHE A 87 0.11 -6.24 -0.61
CA PHE A 87 -0.34 -5.41 -1.73
C PHE A 87 0.20 -5.91 -3.09
N SER A 88 0.54 -7.19 -3.22
CA SER A 88 0.99 -7.77 -4.50
C SER A 88 0.01 -7.47 -5.64
N GLY A 89 0.51 -6.91 -6.74
CA GLY A 89 -0.29 -6.46 -7.89
C GLY A 89 -0.76 -4.99 -7.83
N TRP A 90 -0.46 -4.27 -6.75
CA TRP A 90 -0.79 -2.85 -6.57
C TRP A 90 0.45 -1.96 -6.74
N GLY A 91 0.23 -0.68 -7.01
CA GLY A 91 1.29 0.34 -7.00
C GLY A 91 1.36 1.08 -5.66
N MET A 92 2.55 1.57 -5.29
CA MET A 92 2.77 2.36 -4.08
C MET A 92 3.30 3.77 -4.42
N ARG A 93 2.91 4.77 -3.63
CA ARG A 93 3.48 6.13 -3.65
C ARG A 93 4.08 6.41 -2.29
N ILE A 94 5.36 6.77 -2.24
CA ILE A 94 6.06 7.14 -1.01
C ILE A 94 6.16 8.66 -0.92
N VAL A 95 5.87 9.23 0.25
CA VAL A 95 6.01 10.66 0.54
C VAL A 95 6.86 10.79 1.80
N PHE A 96 7.99 11.49 1.71
CA PHE A 96 8.82 11.80 2.86
C PHE A 96 8.35 13.09 3.52
N VAL A 97 8.19 13.05 4.84
CA VAL A 97 7.81 14.19 5.70
C VAL A 97 8.72 14.19 6.93
N PRO A 98 8.86 15.33 7.63
CA PRO A 98 9.40 15.33 8.99
C PRO A 98 8.63 14.34 9.87
N ASP A 99 9.32 13.66 10.78
CA ASP A 99 8.73 12.76 11.78
C ASP A 99 7.59 13.43 12.58
N THR A 100 7.76 14.72 12.90
CA THR A 100 6.75 15.58 13.56
C THR A 100 5.46 15.81 12.77
N ASP A 101 5.45 15.48 11.48
CA ASP A 101 4.33 15.70 10.56
C ASP A 101 3.67 14.40 10.09
N LEU A 102 4.05 13.23 10.61
CA LEU A 102 3.52 11.92 10.19
C LEU A 102 1.99 11.80 10.26
N GLU A 103 1.37 12.39 11.28
CA GLU A 103 -0.09 12.35 11.48
C GLU A 103 -0.84 13.40 10.64
N LYS A 104 -0.11 14.23 9.89
CA LYS A 104 -0.69 15.27 9.03
C LYS A 104 -0.73 14.78 7.60
N ARG A 105 -1.84 15.04 6.91
CA ARG A 105 -1.92 14.80 5.47
C ARG A 105 -0.93 15.72 4.73
N PRO A 106 0.07 15.18 4.02
CA PRO A 106 1.08 16.01 3.36
C PRO A 106 0.51 16.74 2.15
N VAL A 107 1.00 17.96 1.93
CA VAL A 107 0.74 18.72 0.69
C VAL A 107 1.79 18.32 -0.35
N ILE A 108 1.35 17.68 -1.43
CA ILE A 108 2.22 17.24 -2.53
C ILE A 108 2.24 18.32 -3.61
N VAL A 109 3.44 18.80 -3.95
CA VAL A 109 3.66 19.74 -5.06
C VAL A 109 4.26 19.00 -6.24
N VAL A 110 3.64 19.10 -7.42
CA VAL A 110 4.16 18.52 -8.67
C VAL A 110 5.02 19.55 -9.36
N LYS A 111 6.33 19.41 -9.24
CA LYS A 111 7.34 20.22 -9.93
C LYS A 111 8.64 19.44 -10.04
N ASP A 112 9.47 19.80 -11.01
CA ASP A 112 10.84 19.30 -11.09
C ASP A 112 11.65 19.87 -9.90
N PRO A 113 12.35 19.05 -9.10
CA PRO A 113 13.16 19.55 -8.00
C PRO A 113 14.32 20.41 -8.53
N LYS A 114 14.58 21.53 -7.85
CA LYS A 114 15.83 22.27 -8.05
C LYS A 114 16.89 21.57 -7.19
N HIS A 115 17.93 21.03 -7.83
CA HIS A 115 19.12 20.51 -7.15
C HIS A 115 19.97 21.66 -6.60
#